data_AF-A0A644Z7B1-F1
#
_entry.id   AF-A0A644Z7B1-F1
#
_cell.length_a   1.000
_cell.length_b   1.000
_cell.length_c   1.000
_cell.angle_alpha   90.00
_cell.angle_beta   90.00
_cell.angle_gamma   90.00
#
_symmetry.space_group_name_H-M   'P 1'
#
loop_
_entity.id
_entity.type
_entity.pdbx_description
1 polymer ?
#
loop_
_entity_poly.entity_id
_entity_poly.type
_entity_poly.pdbx_seq_one_letter_code
_entity_poly.pdbx_strand_id
1 'polypeptide(L)'
;MFSCVTMGHTTQTNDHMAWTLREVNEMAKLPQYYIVEASALPEIFGKVVETKRLLETGEAVTVNQATRLTGISRSAFYKYKDAVRPFSDMLQGRIVTLQIFLKDEPGVLSAVLGVFAGSGANILTINQGIPMSGCAVVSVAAEMSGLTIAMEELMGNINEISGVLRSEVMAG
;
A
#
# COMPACT_ATOMS: atom_id res chain seq x y z
N MET A 1 -41.37 -70.65 25.11
CA MET A 1 -41.60 -70.95 23.68
C MET A 1 -41.56 -69.61 22.94
N PHE A 2 -40.51 -69.40 22.15
CA PHE A 2 -40.24 -68.33 21.17
C PHE A 2 -40.65 -66.87 21.47
N SER A 3 -39.66 -65.97 21.51
CA SER A 3 -39.44 -65.05 20.39
C SER A 3 -38.11 -64.30 20.54
N CYS A 4 -37.32 -64.36 19.47
CA CYS A 4 -36.08 -63.62 19.24
C CYS A 4 -36.44 -62.18 18.83
N VAL A 5 -35.84 -61.18 19.49
CA VAL A 5 -35.75 -59.82 18.94
C VAL A 5 -34.30 -59.39 19.02
N THR A 6 -33.68 -59.24 17.86
CA THR A 6 -32.36 -58.65 17.64
C THR A 6 -32.38 -57.17 18.00
N MET A 7 -31.66 -56.77 19.05
CA MET A 7 -31.30 -55.37 19.26
C MET A 7 -29.97 -55.10 18.55
N GLY A 8 -30.04 -54.25 17.52
CA GLY A 8 -28.87 -53.74 16.81
C GLY A 8 -27.93 -53.01 17.75
N HIS A 9 -26.63 -53.25 17.55
CA HIS A 9 -25.60 -52.41 18.15
C HIS A 9 -25.81 -50.96 17.70
N THR A 10 -26.03 -50.09 18.69
CA THR A 10 -26.02 -48.65 18.56
C THR A 10 -24.67 -48.20 18.02
N THR A 11 -24.67 -47.67 16.80
CA THR A 11 -23.61 -46.79 16.31
C THR A 11 -23.53 -45.62 17.27
N GLN A 12 -22.46 -45.52 18.06
CA GLN A 12 -22.09 -44.26 18.72
C GLN A 12 -21.78 -43.25 17.62
N THR A 13 -22.77 -42.46 17.24
CA THR A 13 -22.57 -41.28 16.40
C THR A 13 -21.80 -40.23 17.19
N ASN A 14 -20.78 -39.75 16.51
CA ASN A 14 -19.66 -38.98 16.99
C ASN A 14 -20.07 -37.49 17.09
N ASP A 15 -21.00 -37.16 17.99
CA ASP A 15 -21.59 -35.80 18.07
C ASP A 15 -20.65 -34.76 18.74
N HIS A 16 -19.53 -35.21 19.32
CA HIS A 16 -18.56 -34.33 19.96
C HIS A 16 -17.49 -33.75 19.00
N MET A 17 -17.41 -34.22 17.75
CA MET A 17 -16.45 -33.70 16.74
C MET A 17 -17.06 -32.66 15.78
N ALA A 18 -18.39 -32.52 15.75
CA ALA A 18 -19.06 -31.59 14.84
C ALA A 18 -19.01 -30.12 15.30
N TRP A 19 -18.83 -29.88 16.61
CA TRP A 19 -18.79 -28.52 17.16
C TRP A 19 -17.41 -27.85 17.00
N THR A 20 -16.33 -28.61 16.88
CA THR A 20 -14.97 -28.06 16.75
C THR A 20 -14.62 -27.64 15.32
N LEU A 21 -15.28 -28.20 14.30
CA LEU A 21 -14.97 -27.91 12.89
C LEU A 21 -15.66 -26.67 12.33
N ARG A 22 -16.72 -26.18 12.99
CA ARG A 22 -17.40 -24.94 12.58
C ARG A 22 -16.65 -23.68 12.97
N GLU A 23 -15.95 -23.68 14.10
CA GLU A 23 -15.19 -22.52 14.57
C GLU A 23 -13.81 -22.38 13.91
N VAL A 24 -13.20 -23.48 13.45
CA VAL A 24 -11.87 -23.44 12.80
C VAL A 24 -11.93 -22.90 11.37
N ASN A 25 -13.09 -22.96 10.70
CA ASN A 25 -13.26 -22.36 9.37
C ASN A 25 -13.55 -20.83 9.41
N GLU A 26 -13.68 -20.27 10.60
CA GLU A 26 -13.79 -18.82 10.82
C GLU A 26 -12.42 -18.20 11.19
N MET A 27 -11.34 -18.84 10.74
CA MET A 27 -10.05 -18.16 10.61
C MET A 27 -10.23 -16.95 9.71
N ALA A 28 -10.11 -15.76 10.30
CA ALA A 28 -10.16 -14.45 9.65
C ALA A 28 -9.54 -14.52 8.25
N LYS A 29 -10.39 -14.56 7.21
CA LYS A 29 -9.91 -14.46 5.83
C LYS A 29 -9.13 -13.17 5.73
N LEU A 30 -7.82 -13.29 5.52
CA LEU A 30 -6.97 -12.16 5.22
C LEU A 30 -7.59 -11.39 4.04
N PRO A 31 -7.69 -10.05 4.12
CA PRO A 31 -8.27 -9.27 3.04
C PRO A 31 -7.49 -9.54 1.74
N GLN A 32 -8.23 -9.92 0.70
CA GLN A 32 -7.70 -10.08 -0.65
C GLN A 32 -7.82 -8.74 -1.37
N TYR A 33 -6.71 -8.25 -1.94
CA TYR A 33 -6.65 -6.95 -2.62
C TYR A 33 -6.58 -7.15 -4.14
N TYR A 34 -7.21 -6.24 -4.88
CA TYR A 34 -7.20 -6.20 -6.34
C TYR A 34 -6.79 -4.80 -6.80
N ILE A 35 -5.98 -4.71 -7.86
CA ILE A 35 -5.68 -3.45 -8.56
C ILE A 35 -6.61 -3.37 -9.77
N VAL A 36 -7.32 -2.25 -9.88
CA VAL A 36 -8.27 -2.01 -10.96
C VAL A 36 -8.11 -0.57 -11.45
N GLU A 37 -8.33 -0.35 -12.75
CA GLU A 37 -8.33 0.99 -13.33
C GLU A 37 -9.51 1.80 -12.76
N ALA A 38 -9.27 3.06 -12.41
CA ALA A 38 -10.28 3.91 -11.78
C ALA A 38 -11.54 4.09 -12.66
N SER A 39 -11.37 4.11 -13.98
CA SER A 39 -12.47 4.22 -14.95
C SER A 39 -13.42 3.01 -14.94
N ALA A 40 -12.94 1.84 -14.51
CA ALA A 40 -13.73 0.61 -14.39
C ALA A 40 -14.51 0.53 -13.07
N LEU A 41 -14.21 1.40 -12.11
CA LEU A 41 -14.90 1.43 -10.82
C LEU A 41 -16.21 2.24 -10.91
N PRO A 42 -17.27 1.80 -10.21
CA PRO A 42 -18.43 2.64 -9.96
C PRO A 42 -18.04 4.00 -9.35
N GLU A 43 -18.67 5.08 -9.81
CA GLU A 43 -18.37 6.46 -9.42
C GLU A 43 -18.37 6.71 -7.89
N ILE A 44 -19.10 5.88 -7.13
CA ILE A 44 -19.17 5.95 -5.68
C ILE A 44 -17.79 5.86 -5.03
N PHE A 45 -16.88 5.05 -5.57
CA PHE A 45 -15.55 4.86 -5.01
C PHE A 45 -14.66 6.08 -5.22
N GLY A 46 -14.73 6.72 -6.40
CA GLY A 46 -14.08 7.99 -6.65
C GLY A 46 -14.59 9.09 -5.72
N LYS A 47 -15.91 9.15 -5.47
CA LYS A 47 -16.50 10.10 -4.51
C LYS A 47 -16.02 9.86 -3.08
N VAL A 48 -15.80 8.61 -2.66
CA VAL A 48 -15.23 8.30 -1.34
C VAL A 48 -13.80 8.81 -1.23
N VAL A 49 -12.98 8.58 -2.26
CA VAL A 49 -11.59 9.06 -2.33
C VAL A 49 -11.54 10.58 -2.24
N GLU A 50 -12.34 11.29 -3.05
CA GLU A 50 -12.36 12.75 -3.02
C GLU A 50 -12.89 13.30 -1.69
N THR A 51 -13.88 12.63 -1.09
CA THR A 51 -14.41 13.03 0.23
C THR A 51 -13.34 12.96 1.31
N LYS A 52 -12.50 11.93 1.28
CA LYS A 52 -11.35 11.83 2.19
C LYS A 52 -10.34 12.93 1.94
N ARG A 53 -9.98 13.15 0.67
CA ARG A 53 -9.03 14.20 0.27
C ARG A 53 -9.45 15.55 0.86
N LEU A 54 -10.71 15.94 0.70
CA LEU A 54 -11.25 17.19 1.26
C LEU A 54 -11.14 17.28 2.79
N LEU A 55 -11.29 16.17 3.50
CA LEU A 55 -11.16 16.11 4.95
C LEU A 55 -9.70 16.18 5.40
N GLU A 56 -8.81 15.51 4.66
CA GLU A 56 -7.37 15.45 4.94
C GLU A 56 -6.66 16.77 4.62
N THR A 57 -7.04 17.45 3.53
CA THR A 57 -6.52 18.79 3.17
C THR A 57 -7.14 19.91 3.99
N GLY A 58 -8.20 19.63 4.76
CA GLY A 58 -8.93 20.63 5.54
C GLY A 58 -9.86 21.52 4.71
N GLU A 59 -10.02 21.27 3.40
CA GLU A 59 -10.99 21.97 2.53
C GLU A 59 -12.44 21.77 3.03
N ALA A 60 -12.71 20.67 3.72
CA ALA A 60 -13.93 20.43 4.46
C ALA A 60 -13.63 20.12 5.93
N VAL A 61 -14.30 20.84 6.85
CA VAL A 61 -14.08 20.69 8.29
C VAL A 61 -14.82 19.48 8.86
N THR A 62 -15.91 19.07 8.21
CA THR A 62 -16.75 17.97 8.68
C THR A 62 -17.09 16.99 7.57
N VAL A 63 -17.31 15.72 7.94
CA VAL A 63 -17.78 14.68 7.01
C VAL A 63 -19.08 15.13 6.31
N ASN A 64 -19.97 15.82 7.01
CA ASN A 64 -21.22 16.30 6.42
C ASN A 64 -20.99 17.34 5.32
N GLN A 65 -20.00 18.23 5.51
CA GLN A 65 -19.61 19.20 4.49
C GLN A 65 -18.95 18.50 3.29
N ALA A 66 -17.98 17.62 3.54
CA ALA A 66 -17.26 16.90 2.49
C ALA A 66 -18.19 16.06 1.62
N THR A 67 -19.08 15.28 2.25
CA THR A 67 -20.04 14.41 1.53
C THR A 67 -21.05 15.19 0.69
N ARG A 68 -21.42 16.41 1.12
CA ARG A 68 -22.24 17.33 0.32
C ARG A 68 -21.49 17.86 -0.91
N LEU A 69 -20.22 18.22 -0.76
CA LEU A 69 -19.40 18.72 -1.88
C LEU A 69 -19.17 17.67 -2.96
N THR A 70 -18.99 16.40 -2.56
CA THR A 70 -18.70 15.29 -3.48
C THR A 70 -19.95 14.56 -3.98
N GLY A 71 -21.13 14.89 -3.44
CA GLY A 71 -22.39 14.27 -3.85
C GLY A 71 -22.51 12.78 -3.47
N ILE A 72 -21.92 12.38 -2.34
CA ILE A 72 -22.08 11.04 -1.76
C ILE A 72 -22.92 11.09 -0.49
N SER A 73 -23.71 10.05 -0.21
CA SER A 73 -24.40 9.95 1.07
C SER A 73 -23.43 9.63 2.21
N ARG A 74 -23.73 10.10 3.43
CA ARG A 74 -22.93 9.75 4.62
C ARG A 74 -22.85 8.25 4.86
N SER A 75 -23.94 7.52 4.65
CA SER A 75 -23.97 6.05 4.82
C SER A 75 -23.08 5.35 3.80
N ALA A 76 -23.07 5.79 2.53
CA ALA A 76 -22.16 5.23 1.53
C ALA A 76 -20.70 5.56 1.85
N PHE A 77 -20.40 6.79 2.29
CA PHE A 77 -19.07 7.14 2.75
C PHE A 77 -18.60 6.23 3.88
N TYR A 78 -19.38 6.09 4.97
CA TYR A 78 -19.00 5.23 6.09
C TYR A 78 -18.87 3.75 5.72
N LYS A 79 -19.65 3.27 4.74
CA LYS A 79 -19.57 1.89 4.25
C LYS A 79 -18.24 1.58 3.57
N TYR A 80 -17.66 2.54 2.86
CA TYR A 80 -16.50 2.31 1.99
C TYR A 80 -15.23 3.05 2.44
N LYS A 81 -15.31 3.96 3.43
CA LYS A 81 -14.18 4.81 3.85
C LYS A 81 -12.94 4.00 4.24
N ASP A 82 -13.06 2.79 4.76
CA ASP A 82 -11.87 2.01 5.16
C ASP A 82 -11.43 1.03 4.07
N ALA A 83 -12.26 0.79 3.06
CA ALA A 83 -12.03 -0.17 1.99
C ALA A 83 -11.41 0.46 0.73
N VAL A 84 -11.51 1.79 0.57
CA VAL A 84 -11.02 2.50 -0.62
C VAL A 84 -10.05 3.59 -0.25
N ARG A 85 -8.87 3.53 -0.86
CA ARG A 85 -7.79 4.50 -0.77
C ARG A 85 -7.10 4.61 -2.13
N PRO A 86 -6.62 5.80 -2.54
CA PRO A 86 -5.66 5.94 -3.61
C PRO A 86 -4.47 4.99 -3.46
N PHE A 87 -3.94 4.51 -4.59
CA PHE A 87 -2.68 3.75 -4.58
C PHE A 87 -1.51 4.62 -4.10
N SER A 88 -1.52 5.94 -4.38
CA SER A 88 -0.53 6.90 -3.87
C SER A 88 -0.47 6.92 -2.34
N ASP A 89 -1.61 6.83 -1.66
CA ASP A 89 -1.67 6.83 -0.19
C ASP A 89 -1.11 5.52 0.39
N MET A 90 -1.11 4.44 -0.39
CA MET A 90 -0.41 3.21 -0.01
C MET A 90 1.10 3.35 -0.06
N LEU A 91 1.64 4.37 -0.76
CA LEU A 91 3.08 4.67 -0.79
C LEU A 91 3.50 5.63 0.35
N GLN A 92 2.59 6.47 0.85
CA GLN A 92 2.82 7.31 2.04
C GLN A 92 2.98 6.45 3.30
N GLY A 93 4.17 6.50 3.90
CA GLY A 93 4.54 5.67 5.06
C GLY A 93 5.13 4.30 4.71
N ARG A 94 5.33 3.99 3.42
CA ARG A 94 6.05 2.78 3.00
C ARG A 94 7.51 3.06 2.65
N ILE A 95 8.29 1.99 2.81
CA ILE A 95 9.67 1.92 2.37
C ILE A 95 9.65 1.75 0.85
N VAL A 96 10.12 2.76 0.12
CA VAL A 96 10.25 2.72 -1.33
C VAL A 96 11.70 2.43 -1.68
N THR A 97 11.90 1.52 -2.64
CA THR A 97 13.23 1.24 -3.20
C THR A 97 13.40 1.96 -4.54
N LEU A 98 14.34 2.90 -4.59
CA LEU A 98 14.76 3.58 -5.81
C LEU A 98 16.01 2.93 -6.37
N GLN A 99 16.06 2.75 -7.69
CA GLN A 99 17.27 2.39 -8.41
C GLN A 99 17.75 3.61 -9.21
N ILE A 100 19.01 3.99 -9.01
CA ILE A 100 19.61 5.19 -9.57
C ILE A 100 20.89 4.80 -10.30
N PHE A 101 21.03 5.24 -11.54
CA PHE A 101 22.18 4.97 -12.39
C PHE A 101 23.08 6.20 -12.34
N LEU A 102 24.28 6.03 -11.78
CA LEU A 102 25.23 7.12 -11.58
C LEU A 102 26.46 6.91 -12.46
N LYS A 103 27.01 8.00 -12.99
CA LYS A 103 28.40 7.98 -13.46
C LYS A 103 29.33 7.75 -12.28
N ASP A 104 30.40 6.99 -12.53
CA ASP A 104 31.46 6.73 -11.56
C ASP A 104 32.37 7.96 -11.41
N GLU A 105 31.82 9.01 -10.81
CA GLU A 105 32.49 10.30 -10.59
C GLU A 105 32.40 10.69 -9.10
N PRO A 106 33.47 11.26 -8.52
CA PRO A 106 33.45 11.70 -7.14
C PRO A 106 32.31 12.69 -6.84
N GLY A 107 31.56 12.43 -5.76
CA GLY A 107 30.54 13.34 -5.25
C GLY A 107 29.14 13.15 -5.83
N VAL A 108 28.95 12.36 -6.90
CA VAL A 108 27.63 12.16 -7.52
C VAL A 108 26.65 11.49 -6.55
N LEU A 109 27.04 10.39 -5.90
CA LEU A 109 26.19 9.76 -4.88
C LEU A 109 25.91 10.72 -3.72
N SER A 110 26.89 11.50 -3.28
CA SER A 110 26.70 12.47 -2.21
C SER A 110 25.66 13.54 -2.56
N ALA A 111 25.65 14.01 -3.81
CA ALA A 111 24.65 14.97 -4.28
C ALA A 111 23.24 14.36 -4.27
N VAL A 112 23.11 13.10 -4.70
CA VAL A 112 21.84 12.35 -4.64
C VAL A 112 21.34 12.24 -3.20
N LEU A 113 22.20 11.86 -2.26
CA LEU A 113 21.85 11.77 -0.84
C LEU A 113 21.43 13.12 -0.25
N GLY A 114 22.02 14.22 -0.73
CA GLY A 114 21.61 15.58 -0.37
C GLY A 114 20.17 15.90 -0.74
N VAL A 115 19.70 15.41 -1.91
CA VAL A 115 18.30 15.60 -2.34
C VAL A 115 17.33 14.84 -1.44
N PHE A 116 17.64 13.60 -1.07
CA PHE A 116 16.83 12.83 -0.11
C PHE A 116 16.75 13.53 1.26
N ALA A 117 17.89 14.02 1.77
CA ALA A 117 17.93 14.73 3.04
C ALA A 117 17.12 16.04 2.99
N GLY A 118 17.21 16.78 1.89
CA GLY A 118 16.48 18.04 1.69
C GLY A 118 14.98 17.86 1.51
N SER A 119 14.52 16.69 1.03
CA SER A 119 13.11 16.38 0.82
C SER A 119 12.40 15.79 2.06
N GLY A 120 13.13 15.55 3.15
CA GLY A 120 12.59 14.90 4.35
C GLY A 120 12.44 13.39 4.25
N ALA A 121 13.02 12.75 3.22
CA ALA A 121 13.04 11.30 3.10
C ALA A 121 13.99 10.67 4.12
N ASN A 122 13.55 9.60 4.80
CA ASN A 122 14.39 8.88 5.75
C ASN A 122 15.03 7.66 5.05
N ILE A 123 16.33 7.76 4.73
CA ILE A 123 17.05 6.67 4.08
C ILE A 123 17.30 5.54 5.07
N LEU A 124 16.88 4.33 4.72
CA LEU A 124 17.06 3.12 5.52
C LEU A 124 18.26 2.31 5.06
N THR A 125 18.43 2.15 3.75
CA THR A 125 19.58 1.43 3.18
C THR A 125 20.07 2.06 1.89
N ILE A 126 21.37 1.93 1.66
CA ILE A 126 22.04 2.32 0.41
C ILE A 126 22.89 1.12 0.00
N ASN A 127 22.68 0.63 -1.21
CA ASN A 127 23.48 -0.43 -1.80
C ASN A 127 23.96 0.01 -3.18
N GLN A 128 25.25 0.35 -3.28
CA GLN A 128 25.90 0.65 -4.55
C GLN A 128 26.62 -0.60 -5.08
N GLY A 129 26.27 -1.02 -6.29
CA GLY A 129 27.02 -2.03 -7.01
C GLY A 129 28.39 -1.53 -7.46
N ILE A 130 29.30 -2.46 -7.72
CA ILE A 130 30.61 -2.14 -8.31
C ILE A 130 30.38 -1.44 -9.66
N PRO A 131 30.99 -0.26 -9.90
CA PRO A 131 30.87 0.42 -11.18
C PRO A 131 31.34 -0.46 -12.34
N MET A 132 30.53 -0.54 -13.39
CA MET A 132 30.85 -1.26 -14.63
C MET A 132 30.76 -0.27 -15.79
N SER A 133 31.83 -0.18 -16.60
CA SER A 133 31.90 0.74 -17.74
C SER A 133 31.62 2.22 -17.38
N GLY A 134 32.09 2.66 -16.20
CA GLY A 134 31.90 4.03 -15.72
C GLY A 134 30.50 4.34 -15.19
N CYS A 135 29.67 3.31 -14.96
CA CYS A 135 28.33 3.45 -14.41
C CYS A 135 28.17 2.57 -13.16
N ALA A 136 27.69 3.15 -12.07
CA ALA A 136 27.31 2.46 -10.86
C ALA A 136 25.79 2.44 -10.71
N VAL A 137 25.25 1.28 -10.32
CA VAL A 137 23.83 1.17 -9.96
C VAL A 137 23.72 1.28 -8.45
N VAL A 138 22.91 2.24 -7.98
CA VAL A 138 22.64 2.47 -6.57
C VAL A 138 21.19 2.13 -6.29
N SER A 139 20.96 1.26 -5.32
CA SER A 139 19.64 1.00 -4.75
C SER A 139 19.51 1.71 -3.42
N VAL A 140 18.49 2.56 -3.27
CA VAL A 140 18.21 3.30 -2.04
C VAL A 140 16.83 2.89 -1.54
N ALA A 141 16.76 2.30 -0.35
CA ALA A 141 15.48 2.11 0.34
C ALA A 141 15.25 3.29 1.28
N ALA A 142 14.15 3.99 1.13
CA ALA A 142 13.81 5.15 1.94
C ALA A 142 12.34 5.12 2.35
N GLU A 143 12.09 5.51 3.61
CA GLU A 143 10.75 5.73 4.13
C GLU A 143 10.29 7.14 3.73
N MET A 144 9.11 7.21 3.11
CA MET A 144 8.58 8.45 2.51
C MET A 144 7.54 9.17 3.38
N SER A 145 7.43 8.82 4.66
CA SER A 145 6.46 9.43 5.59
C SER A 145 6.73 10.92 5.85
N GLY A 146 8.00 11.34 5.79
CA GLY A 146 8.45 12.71 6.03
C GLY A 146 8.59 13.59 4.77
N LEU A 147 8.16 13.10 3.60
CA LEU A 147 8.38 13.80 2.34
C LEU A 147 7.67 15.16 2.31
N THR A 148 8.42 16.23 2.03
CA THR A 148 7.89 17.61 1.93
C THR A 148 7.50 17.99 0.50
N ILE A 149 7.88 17.18 -0.48
CA ILE A 149 7.61 17.35 -1.91
C ILE A 149 6.92 16.11 -2.47
N ALA A 150 6.34 16.21 -3.67
CA ALA A 150 5.78 15.04 -4.35
C ALA A 150 6.88 14.05 -4.75
N MET A 151 6.55 12.75 -4.84
CA MET A 151 7.51 11.73 -5.25
C MET A 151 8.04 11.99 -6.68
N GLU A 152 7.17 12.43 -7.57
CA GLU A 152 7.50 12.81 -8.94
C GLU A 152 8.53 13.97 -8.97
N GLU A 153 8.39 14.93 -8.05
CA GLU A 153 9.31 16.05 -7.90
C GLU A 153 10.67 15.59 -7.32
N LEU A 154 10.67 14.68 -6.34
CA LEU A 154 11.89 14.06 -5.83
C LEU A 154 12.66 13.36 -6.95
N MET A 155 11.97 12.58 -7.77
CA MET A 155 12.56 11.88 -8.92
C MET A 155 13.11 12.87 -9.96
N GLY A 156 12.38 13.96 -10.23
CA GLY A 156 12.84 15.06 -11.08
C GLY A 156 14.16 15.65 -10.59
N ASN A 157 14.19 16.05 -9.32
CA ASN A 157 15.37 16.64 -8.69
C ASN A 157 16.59 15.71 -8.71
N ILE A 158 16.39 14.40 -8.50
CA ILE A 158 17.48 13.41 -8.60
C ILE A 158 18.02 13.34 -10.03
N ASN A 159 17.14 13.31 -11.04
CA ASN A 159 17.54 13.20 -12.44
C ASN A 159 18.24 14.47 -12.98
N GLU A 160 18.04 15.63 -12.36
CA GLU A 160 18.71 16.88 -12.72
C GLU A 160 20.17 16.97 -12.22
N ILE A 161 20.59 16.10 -11.30
CA ILE A 161 21.95 16.09 -10.77
C ILE A 161 22.93 15.69 -11.88
N SER A 162 23.96 16.52 -12.07
CA SER A 162 25.05 16.19 -13.00
C SER A 162 25.74 14.90 -12.56
N GLY A 163 25.77 13.90 -13.45
CA GLY A 163 26.29 12.58 -13.17
C GLY A 163 25.21 11.52 -12.89
N VAL A 164 23.94 11.90 -12.70
CA VAL A 164 22.82 10.95 -12.71
C VAL A 164 22.40 10.70 -14.16
N LEU A 165 22.31 9.42 -14.54
CA LEU A 165 21.90 9.00 -15.87
C LEU A 165 20.38 8.78 -15.96
N ARG A 166 19.80 8.17 -14.91
CA ARG A 166 18.36 7.99 -14.71
C ARG A 166 18.08 7.46 -13.30
N SER A 167 16.84 7.59 -12.85
CA SER A 167 16.32 7.00 -11.62
C SER A 167 14.96 6.35 -11.87
N GLU A 168 14.70 5.24 -11.18
CA GLU A 168 13.48 4.44 -11.31
C GLU A 168 12.99 3.95 -9.94
N VAL A 169 11.68 3.81 -9.79
CA VAL A 169 11.08 3.21 -8.59
C VAL A 169 10.90 1.72 -8.82
N MET A 170 11.53 0.88 -8.00
CA MET A 170 11.54 -0.58 -8.16
C MET A 170 10.41 -1.27 -7.39
N ALA A 171 10.08 -0.78 -6.20
CA ALA A 171 9.06 -1.34 -5.33
C ALA A 171 8.64 -0.34 -4.23
N GLY A 172 7.37 -0.40 -3.85
CA GLY A 172 6.76 0.27 -2.70
C GLY A 172 5.70 -0.62 -2.05
#